data_AF-A0A9D1SX97-F1
#
_entry.id   AF-A0A9D1SX97-F1
#
_cell.length_a   1.000
_cell.length_b   1.000
_cell.length_c   1.000
_cell.angle_alpha   90.00
_cell.angle_beta   90.00
_cell.angle_gamma   90.00
#
_symmetry.space_group_name_H-M   'P 1'
#
loop_
_entity.id
_entity.type
_entity.pdbx_description
1 polymer ?
#
loop_
_entity_poly.entity_id
_entity_poly.type
_entity_poly.pdbx_seq_one_letter_code
_entity_poly.pdbx_strand_id
1 'polypeptide(L)'
;MIFKNAGALLLGSVNLLYKVLIYAVILSLLFAGLFSAILQPVAEAAGKDFNLVAAWNTAVDTLLKAGTETGAGVYGLFDRLTLFIQENSTLIWQAVGFSALLLFLFTFGYSLLTIPAASIVYSKMASGYNPKFGNAFVANLGKSALYALIFSLITVPCNVAIGLAAFFVAQWLFPSLGVIALTIAAFVLILLGALRIAAFSQWVPLIVIEKISVAKAFCRSFAATRKVFFRILPSLFTLSATMFALFTTTMITTFGVVPLLIFPACLLLTINIGFVAYFENHQMKFYLDENNIVTHTLQE
;
A
#
# COMPACT_ATOMS: atom_id res chain seq x y z
N MET A 1 20.26 8.58 1.61
CA MET A 1 19.94 10.00 1.32
C MET A 1 18.52 10.15 0.77
N ILE A 2 18.09 9.31 -0.18
CA ILE A 2 16.74 9.35 -0.77
C ILE A 2 15.61 9.39 0.27
N PHE A 3 15.58 8.46 1.25
CA PHE A 3 14.54 8.43 2.28
C PHE A 3 14.52 9.71 3.15
N LYS A 4 15.69 10.22 3.53
CA LYS A 4 15.83 11.48 4.30
C LYS A 4 15.26 12.67 3.53
N ASN A 5 15.62 12.80 2.25
CA ASN A 5 15.17 13.87 1.37
C ASN A 5 13.65 13.78 1.11
N ALA A 6 13.13 12.56 0.90
CA ALA A 6 11.70 12.32 0.73
C ALA A 6 10.88 12.66 1.99
N GLY A 7 11.42 12.36 3.18
CA GLY A 7 10.84 12.76 4.46
C GLY A 7 10.81 14.27 4.67
N ALA A 8 11.92 14.95 4.34
CA ALA A 8 11.98 16.42 4.40
C ALA A 8 10.95 17.07 3.46
N LEU A 9 10.78 16.54 2.24
CA LEU A 9 9.75 17.01 1.30
C LEU A 9 8.33 16.81 1.85
N LEU A 10 8.07 15.72 2.55
CA LEU A 10 6.76 15.48 3.19
C LEU A 10 6.50 16.52 4.29
N LEU A 11 7.49 16.78 5.15
CA LEU A 11 7.38 17.80 6.20
C LEU A 11 7.24 19.20 5.61
N GLY A 12 7.86 19.49 4.46
CA GLY A 12 7.64 20.75 3.75
C GLY A 12 6.26 20.85 3.07
N SER A 13 5.47 19.77 3.02
CA SER A 13 4.19 19.72 2.30
C SER A 13 3.02 19.24 3.18
N VAL A 14 3.02 19.58 4.48
CA VAL A 14 1.93 19.22 5.43
C VAL A 14 0.55 19.66 4.92
N ASN A 15 0.45 20.83 4.28
CA ASN A 15 -0.80 21.30 3.68
C ASN A 15 -1.33 20.36 2.58
N LEU A 16 -0.45 19.70 1.83
CA LEU A 16 -0.84 18.68 0.86
C LEU A 16 -1.27 17.40 1.58
N LEU A 17 -0.50 16.98 2.60
CA LEU A 17 -0.82 15.81 3.43
C LEU A 17 -2.23 15.91 4.02
N TYR A 18 -2.61 17.07 4.58
CA TYR A 18 -3.94 17.26 5.16
C TYR A 18 -5.08 17.12 4.13
N LYS A 19 -4.88 17.62 2.90
CA LYS A 19 -5.88 17.50 1.82
C LYS A 19 -6.03 16.07 1.33
N VAL A 20 -4.91 15.36 1.17
CA VAL A 20 -4.89 13.93 0.82
C VAL A 20 -5.55 13.12 1.94
N LEU A 21 -5.30 13.48 3.21
CA LEU A 21 -5.91 12.85 4.37
C LEU A 21 -7.44 13.01 4.39
N ILE A 22 -7.97 14.23 4.21
CA ILE A 22 -9.43 14.46 4.17
C ILE A 22 -10.07 13.56 3.10
N TYR A 23 -9.49 13.52 1.90
CA TYR A 23 -10.01 12.66 0.84
C TYR A 23 -9.95 11.17 1.22
N ALA A 24 -8.84 10.71 1.81
CA ALA A 24 -8.67 9.33 2.23
C ALA A 24 -9.66 8.92 3.34
N VAL A 25 -9.99 9.84 4.26
CA VAL A 25 -11.00 9.63 5.31
C VAL A 25 -12.39 9.49 4.68
N ILE A 26 -12.77 10.42 3.80
CA ILE A 26 -14.08 10.37 3.12
C ILE A 26 -14.23 9.06 2.33
N LEU A 27 -13.19 8.70 1.55
CA LEU A 27 -13.19 7.47 0.77
C LEU A 27 -13.27 6.23 1.67
N SER A 28 -12.47 6.17 2.73
CA SER A 28 -12.49 5.03 3.66
C SER A 28 -13.83 4.88 4.38
N LEU A 29 -14.49 5.97 4.76
CA LEU A 29 -15.83 5.90 5.38
C LEU A 29 -16.89 5.38 4.41
N LEU A 30 -16.89 5.85 3.16
CA LEU A 30 -17.80 5.38 2.13
C LEU A 30 -17.64 3.88 1.88
N PHE A 31 -16.39 3.42 1.72
CA PHE A 31 -16.12 2.02 1.46
C PHE A 31 -16.27 1.13 2.69
N ALA A 32 -15.99 1.62 3.91
CA ALA A 32 -16.23 0.86 5.13
C ALA A 32 -17.72 0.49 5.29
N GLY A 33 -18.63 1.42 4.98
CA GLY A 33 -20.07 1.14 4.94
C GLY A 33 -20.42 0.05 3.93
N LEU A 34 -19.90 0.15 2.70
CA LEU A 34 -20.14 -0.86 1.65
C LEU A 34 -19.54 -2.24 2.00
N PHE A 35 -18.33 -2.27 2.57
CA PHE A 35 -17.72 -3.51 3.05
C PHE A 35 -18.55 -4.15 4.16
N SER A 36 -19.06 -3.36 5.12
CA SER A 36 -19.88 -3.89 6.21
C SER A 36 -21.16 -4.55 5.70
N ALA A 37 -21.83 -3.96 4.71
CA ALA A 37 -23.04 -4.52 4.10
C ALA A 37 -22.79 -5.86 3.39
N ILE A 38 -21.59 -6.05 2.82
CA ILE A 38 -21.23 -7.29 2.10
C ILE A 38 -20.72 -8.37 3.06
N LEU A 39 -19.99 -7.97 4.11
CA LEU A 39 -19.47 -8.89 5.12
C LEU A 39 -20.53 -9.32 6.13
N GLN A 40 -21.59 -8.54 6.35
CA GLN A 40 -22.63 -8.88 7.32
C GLN A 40 -23.32 -10.23 7.04
N PRO A 41 -23.79 -10.53 5.81
CA PRO A 41 -24.37 -11.85 5.51
C PRO A 41 -23.37 -13.01 5.72
N VAL A 42 -22.09 -12.78 5.44
CA VAL A 42 -21.02 -13.76 5.68
C VAL A 42 -20.80 -13.94 7.18
N ALA A 43 -20.81 -12.85 7.94
CA ALA A 43 -20.65 -12.87 9.39
C ALA A 43 -21.85 -13.50 10.10
N GLU A 44 -23.07 -13.34 9.58
CA GLU A 44 -24.28 -14.00 10.11
C GLU A 44 -24.31 -15.49 9.77
N ALA A 45 -23.88 -15.87 8.56
CA ALA A 45 -23.70 -17.28 8.20
C ALA A 45 -22.59 -17.93 9.05
N ALA A 46 -21.45 -17.24 9.20
CA ALA A 46 -20.38 -17.68 10.09
C ALA A 46 -20.85 -17.74 11.54
N GLY A 47 -21.59 -16.75 12.06
CA GLY A 47 -22.01 -16.70 13.45
C GLY A 47 -22.99 -17.80 13.87
N LYS A 48 -23.69 -18.43 12.91
CA LYS A 48 -24.56 -19.59 13.17
C LYS A 48 -23.78 -20.90 13.37
N ASP A 49 -22.64 -21.05 12.69
CA ASP A 49 -21.83 -22.30 12.70
C ASP A 49 -20.44 -22.13 13.35
N PHE A 50 -19.99 -20.90 13.55
CA PHE A 50 -18.61 -20.53 13.86
C PHE A 50 -18.57 -19.25 14.72
N ASN A 51 -18.34 -19.43 16.03
CA ASN A 51 -18.12 -18.30 16.93
C ASN A 51 -16.71 -17.73 16.71
N LEU A 52 -16.60 -16.77 15.77
CA LEU A 52 -15.36 -16.07 15.40
C LEU A 52 -14.60 -15.51 16.61
N VAL A 53 -15.31 -14.98 17.60
CA VAL A 53 -14.71 -14.40 18.81
C VAL A 53 -14.10 -15.49 19.67
N ALA A 54 -14.80 -16.62 19.85
CA ALA A 54 -14.27 -17.77 20.57
C ALA A 54 -13.06 -18.37 19.84
N ALA A 55 -13.14 -18.57 18.52
CA ALA A 55 -12.05 -19.11 17.71
C ALA A 55 -10.82 -18.19 17.71
N TRP A 56 -11.01 -16.87 17.61
CA TRP A 56 -9.94 -15.88 17.71
C TRP A 56 -9.28 -15.89 19.09
N ASN A 57 -10.08 -15.89 20.16
CA ASN A 57 -9.55 -15.95 21.53
C ASN A 57 -8.78 -17.26 21.76
N THR A 58 -9.26 -18.39 21.26
CA THR A 58 -8.53 -19.66 21.30
C THR A 58 -7.25 -19.61 20.46
N ALA A 59 -7.26 -18.98 19.29
CA ALA A 59 -6.06 -18.79 18.45
C ALA A 59 -4.99 -17.97 19.18
N VAL A 60 -5.39 -16.85 19.76
CA VAL A 60 -4.51 -15.93 20.47
C VAL A 60 -3.97 -16.59 21.73
N ASP A 61 -4.83 -17.26 22.51
CA ASP A 61 -4.42 -17.99 23.71
C ASP A 61 -3.48 -19.15 23.36
N THR A 62 -3.74 -19.86 22.26
CA THR A 62 -2.83 -20.90 21.75
C THR A 62 -1.51 -20.28 21.28
N LEU A 63 -1.50 -19.15 20.57
CA LEU A 63 -0.27 -18.50 20.13
C LEU A 63 0.56 -17.93 21.29
N LEU A 64 -0.09 -17.45 22.35
CA LEU A 64 0.57 -16.96 23.56
C LEU A 64 1.10 -18.11 24.44
N LYS A 65 0.42 -19.26 24.45
CA LYS A 65 0.83 -20.47 25.19
C LYS A 65 1.77 -21.40 24.39
N ALA A 66 1.73 -21.37 23.05
CA ALA A 66 2.53 -22.20 22.15
C ALA A 66 4.00 -21.74 22.01
N GLY A 67 4.52 -21.00 23.00
CA GLY A 67 5.95 -20.99 23.24
C GLY A 67 6.50 -22.39 23.56
N THR A 68 5.64 -23.36 23.94
CA THR A 68 6.09 -24.68 24.41
C THR A 68 5.31 -25.90 23.92
N GLU A 69 4.11 -25.82 23.35
CA GLU A 69 3.38 -27.02 22.88
C GLU A 69 2.67 -26.84 21.53
N THR A 70 2.58 -27.98 20.83
CA THR A 70 2.24 -28.20 19.42
C THR A 70 1.04 -27.39 18.90
N GLY A 71 1.20 -26.80 17.71
CA GLY A 71 0.26 -25.88 17.03
C GLY A 71 -1.12 -26.43 16.62
N ALA A 72 -1.64 -27.45 17.31
CA ALA A 72 -2.94 -28.09 17.04
C ALA A 72 -4.13 -27.11 17.01
N GLY A 73 -4.10 -26.03 17.81
CA GLY A 73 -5.14 -25.00 17.79
C GLY A 73 -5.17 -24.16 16.52
N VAL A 74 -4.01 -23.94 15.88
CA VAL A 74 -3.89 -23.19 14.63
C VAL A 74 -4.26 -24.08 13.43
N TYR A 75 -3.89 -25.37 13.45
CA TYR A 75 -4.35 -26.34 12.45
C TYR A 75 -5.88 -26.51 12.47
N GLY A 76 -6.46 -26.65 13.65
CA GLY A 76 -7.92 -26.74 13.79
C GLY A 76 -8.64 -25.49 13.27
N LEU A 77 -7.99 -24.33 13.27
CA LEU A 77 -8.51 -23.10 12.65
C LEU A 77 -8.47 -23.16 11.12
N PHE A 78 -7.36 -23.60 10.53
CA PHE A 78 -7.24 -23.75 9.09
C PHE A 78 -8.21 -24.80 8.52
N ASP A 79 -8.34 -25.96 9.19
CA ASP A 79 -9.27 -27.01 8.76
C ASP A 79 -10.72 -26.55 8.86
N ARG A 80 -11.10 -25.88 9.97
CA ARG A 80 -12.46 -25.32 10.12
C ARG A 80 -12.77 -24.22 9.12
N LEU A 81 -11.82 -23.34 8.81
CA LEU A 81 -11.98 -22.34 7.76
C LEU A 81 -12.18 -23.00 6.39
N THR A 82 -11.43 -24.06 6.11
CA THR A 82 -11.54 -24.79 4.84
C THR A 82 -12.89 -25.50 4.71
N LEU A 83 -13.38 -26.14 5.78
CA LEU A 83 -14.70 -26.77 5.83
C LEU A 83 -15.83 -25.74 5.68
N PHE A 84 -15.75 -24.61 6.38
CA PHE A 84 -16.72 -23.52 6.23
C PHE A 84 -16.77 -22.99 4.78
N ILE A 85 -15.62 -22.90 4.11
CA ILE A 85 -15.54 -22.50 2.70
C ILE A 85 -16.25 -23.51 1.78
N GLN A 86 -16.12 -24.80 2.08
CA GLN A 86 -16.76 -25.86 1.29
C GLN A 86 -18.28 -25.88 1.47
N GLU A 87 -18.76 -25.74 2.72
CA GLU A 87 -20.18 -25.78 3.07
C GLU A 87 -20.94 -24.54 2.59
N ASN A 88 -20.33 -23.35 2.66
CA ASN A 88 -20.94 -22.07 2.27
C ASN A 88 -20.39 -21.51 0.94
N SER A 89 -19.90 -22.39 0.07
CA SER A 89 -19.16 -22.03 -1.15
C SER A 89 -19.82 -20.95 -2.00
N THR A 90 -21.14 -21.04 -2.24
CA THR A 90 -21.85 -20.06 -3.09
C THR A 90 -21.88 -18.66 -2.46
N LEU A 91 -22.15 -18.57 -1.16
CA LEU A 91 -22.18 -17.30 -0.41
C LEU A 91 -20.78 -16.67 -0.34
N ILE A 92 -19.76 -17.51 -0.13
CA ILE A 92 -18.37 -17.07 -0.04
C ILE A 92 -17.86 -16.61 -1.40
N TRP A 93 -18.15 -17.32 -2.49
CA TRP A 93 -17.77 -16.88 -3.83
C TRP A 93 -18.42 -15.55 -4.23
N GLN A 94 -19.68 -15.33 -3.85
CA GLN A 94 -20.34 -14.04 -4.03
C GLN A 94 -19.65 -12.95 -3.21
N ALA A 95 -19.41 -13.19 -1.92
CA ALA A 95 -18.73 -12.23 -1.04
C ALA A 95 -17.31 -11.90 -1.52
N VAL A 96 -16.55 -12.89 -2.00
CA VAL A 96 -15.21 -12.71 -2.58
C VAL A 96 -15.30 -11.89 -3.87
N GLY A 97 -16.23 -12.19 -4.77
CA GLY A 97 -16.42 -11.45 -6.01
C GLY A 97 -16.76 -9.97 -5.78
N PHE A 98 -17.72 -9.71 -4.89
CA PHE A 98 -18.09 -8.34 -4.53
C PHE A 98 -16.99 -7.61 -3.75
N SER A 99 -16.28 -8.30 -2.85
CA SER A 99 -15.13 -7.72 -2.14
C SER A 99 -13.99 -7.39 -3.10
N ALA A 100 -13.72 -8.22 -4.11
CA ALA A 100 -12.73 -7.91 -5.14
C ALA A 100 -13.11 -6.67 -5.96
N LEU A 101 -14.40 -6.53 -6.32
CA LEU A 101 -14.90 -5.33 -6.99
C LEU A 101 -14.78 -4.08 -6.10
N LEU A 102 -15.12 -4.17 -4.82
CA LEU A 102 -14.96 -3.06 -3.89
C LEU A 102 -13.49 -2.69 -3.68
N LEU A 103 -12.60 -3.67 -3.54
CA LEU A 103 -11.16 -3.43 -3.44
C LEU A 103 -10.63 -2.72 -4.69
N PHE A 104 -11.12 -3.11 -5.87
CA PHE A 104 -10.81 -2.44 -7.13
C PHE A 104 -11.27 -0.97 -7.12
N LEU A 105 -12.54 -0.71 -6.78
CA LEU A 105 -13.09 0.65 -6.73
C LEU A 105 -12.42 1.51 -5.66
N PHE A 106 -12.08 0.95 -4.51
CA PHE A 106 -11.33 1.63 -3.45
C PHE A 106 -9.92 1.99 -3.93
N THR A 107 -9.20 1.03 -4.52
CA THR A 107 -7.86 1.25 -5.08
C THR A 107 -7.90 2.31 -6.18
N PHE A 108 -8.93 2.28 -7.03
CA PHE A 108 -9.17 3.26 -8.09
C PHE A 108 -9.38 4.65 -7.48
N GLY A 109 -10.33 4.79 -6.56
CA GLY A 109 -10.65 6.05 -5.90
C GLY A 109 -9.44 6.66 -5.19
N TYR A 110 -8.63 5.85 -4.53
CA TYR A 110 -7.41 6.30 -3.86
C TYR A 110 -6.33 6.72 -4.87
N SER A 111 -6.16 5.96 -5.96
CA SER A 111 -5.14 6.23 -6.98
C SER A 111 -5.41 7.48 -7.80
N LEU A 112 -6.64 8.02 -7.79
CA LEU A 112 -6.95 9.32 -8.39
C LEU A 112 -6.13 10.46 -7.78
N LEU A 113 -5.71 10.34 -6.52
CA LEU A 113 -4.91 11.36 -5.84
C LEU A 113 -3.45 11.38 -6.28
N THR A 114 -2.95 10.31 -6.87
CA THR A 114 -1.52 10.12 -7.10
C THR A 114 -0.95 11.14 -8.07
N ILE A 115 -1.58 11.34 -9.24
CA ILE A 115 -1.08 12.29 -10.26
C ILE A 115 -1.23 13.76 -9.81
N PRO A 116 -2.36 14.21 -9.24
CA PRO A 116 -2.50 15.56 -8.72
C PRO A 116 -1.49 15.85 -7.60
N ALA A 117 -1.34 14.96 -6.63
CA ALA A 117 -0.36 15.10 -5.56
C ALA A 117 1.07 15.16 -6.11
N ALA A 118 1.40 14.28 -7.06
CA ALA A 118 2.69 14.28 -7.73
C ALA A 118 2.97 15.56 -8.52
N SER A 119 1.97 16.15 -9.16
CA SER A 119 2.13 17.43 -9.88
C SER A 119 2.46 18.60 -8.94
N ILE A 120 1.88 18.60 -7.73
CA ILE A 120 2.14 19.61 -6.70
C ILE A 120 3.55 19.43 -6.14
N VAL A 121 3.93 18.19 -5.80
CA VAL A 121 5.29 17.85 -5.34
C VAL A 121 6.32 18.25 -6.39
N TYR A 122 6.08 17.93 -7.66
CA TYR A 122 6.98 18.32 -8.75
C TYR A 122 7.10 19.85 -8.90
N SER A 123 5.99 20.58 -8.86
CA SER A 123 6.01 22.06 -8.96
C SER A 123 6.83 22.67 -7.82
N LYS A 124 6.68 22.13 -6.61
CA LYS A 124 7.47 22.53 -5.45
C LYS A 124 8.95 22.21 -5.65
N MET A 125 9.29 20.99 -6.06
CA MET A 125 10.67 20.55 -6.26
C MET A 125 11.38 21.29 -7.40
N ALA A 126 10.68 21.66 -8.47
CA ALA A 126 11.26 22.28 -9.64
C ALA A 126 11.36 23.81 -9.53
N SER A 127 10.40 24.46 -8.86
CA SER A 127 10.25 25.93 -8.89
C SER A 127 9.97 26.58 -7.53
N GLY A 128 9.84 25.81 -6.45
CA GLY A 128 9.40 26.31 -5.15
C GLY A 128 7.92 26.72 -5.11
N TYR A 129 7.21 26.68 -6.24
CA TYR A 129 5.81 27.10 -6.33
C TYR A 129 4.84 26.02 -5.78
N ASN A 130 3.87 26.46 -4.99
CA ASN A 130 2.82 25.62 -4.39
C ASN A 130 1.47 25.82 -5.10
N PRO A 131 1.14 25.04 -6.14
CA PRO A 131 -0.15 25.16 -6.81
C PRO A 131 -1.32 24.75 -5.90
N LYS A 132 -2.49 25.38 -6.11
CA LYS A 132 -3.73 25.01 -5.40
C LYS A 132 -4.17 23.60 -5.79
N PHE A 133 -4.43 22.75 -4.78
CA PHE A 133 -4.80 21.34 -4.95
C PHE A 133 -5.99 21.12 -5.88
N GLY A 134 -7.07 21.91 -5.76
CA GLY A 134 -8.26 21.78 -6.63
C GLY A 134 -7.93 22.00 -8.10
N ASN A 135 -7.12 23.01 -8.42
CA ASN A 135 -6.70 23.28 -9.80
C ASN A 135 -5.83 22.15 -10.34
N ALA A 136 -4.90 21.63 -9.52
CA ALA A 136 -4.07 20.48 -9.90
C ALA A 136 -4.90 19.21 -10.11
N PHE A 137 -5.95 19.01 -9.32
CA PHE A 137 -6.86 17.87 -9.44
C PHE A 137 -7.66 17.92 -10.74
N VAL A 138 -8.33 19.05 -11.02
CA VAL A 138 -9.13 19.23 -12.24
C VAL A 138 -8.26 19.16 -13.49
N ALA A 139 -7.10 19.84 -13.49
CA ALA A 139 -6.20 19.85 -14.65
C ALA A 139 -5.63 18.47 -14.98
N ASN A 140 -5.53 17.57 -14.00
CA ASN A 140 -4.99 16.22 -14.19
C ASN A 140 -6.05 15.12 -14.16
N LEU A 141 -7.35 15.43 -14.07
CA LEU A 141 -8.39 14.43 -13.82
C LEU A 141 -8.38 13.28 -14.85
N GLY A 142 -8.30 13.60 -16.14
CA GLY A 142 -8.26 12.59 -17.20
C GLY A 142 -7.04 11.66 -17.12
N LYS A 143 -5.85 12.23 -16.89
CA LYS A 143 -4.61 11.45 -16.70
C LYS A 143 -4.67 10.63 -15.41
N SER A 144 -5.25 11.19 -14.35
CA SER A 144 -5.41 10.55 -13.05
C SER A 144 -6.37 9.38 -13.13
N ALA A 145 -7.49 9.52 -13.84
CA ALA A 145 -8.45 8.44 -14.06
C ALA A 145 -7.85 7.29 -14.87
N LEU A 146 -7.14 7.59 -15.96
CA LEU A 146 -6.47 6.55 -16.76
C LEU A 146 -5.36 5.86 -15.95
N TYR A 147 -4.56 6.62 -15.21
CA TYR A 147 -3.56 6.07 -14.29
C TYR A 147 -4.21 5.18 -13.23
N ALA A 148 -5.25 5.68 -12.55
CA ALA A 148 -5.95 4.94 -11.51
C ALA A 148 -6.55 3.64 -12.02
N LEU A 149 -7.12 3.65 -13.24
CA LEU A 149 -7.67 2.45 -13.87
C LEU A 149 -6.60 1.39 -14.11
N ILE A 150 -5.53 1.75 -14.82
CA ILE A 150 -4.44 0.80 -15.15
C ILE A 150 -3.73 0.34 -13.87
N PHE A 151 -3.45 1.27 -12.96
CA PHE A 151 -2.79 0.97 -11.70
C PHE A 151 -3.62 0.02 -10.84
N SER A 152 -4.95 0.17 -10.78
CA SER A 152 -5.84 -0.71 -10.00
C SER A 152 -5.96 -2.09 -10.62
N LEU A 153 -6.05 -2.16 -11.96
CA LEU A 153 -6.09 -3.44 -12.70
C LEU A 153 -4.84 -4.29 -12.47
N ILE A 154 -3.70 -3.66 -12.25
CA ILE A 154 -2.43 -4.36 -11.98
C ILE A 154 -2.25 -4.61 -10.49
N THR A 155 -2.49 -3.58 -9.66
CA THR A 155 -2.18 -3.64 -8.23
C THR A 155 -3.09 -4.58 -7.47
N VAL A 156 -4.38 -4.67 -7.80
CA VAL A 156 -5.30 -5.57 -7.10
C VAL A 156 -4.91 -7.05 -7.28
N PRO A 157 -4.74 -7.57 -8.51
CA PRO A 157 -4.26 -8.95 -8.70
C PRO A 157 -2.87 -9.18 -8.10
N CYS A 158 -1.94 -8.21 -8.22
CA CYS A 158 -0.62 -8.33 -7.60
C CYS A 158 -0.72 -8.45 -6.08
N ASN A 159 -1.55 -7.63 -5.42
CA ASN A 159 -1.72 -7.69 -3.97
C ASN A 159 -2.35 -9.01 -3.52
N VAL A 160 -3.33 -9.52 -4.27
CA VAL A 160 -3.91 -10.86 -4.03
C VAL A 160 -2.84 -11.94 -4.18
N ALA A 161 -2.03 -11.91 -5.24
CA ALA A 161 -0.95 -12.87 -5.45
C ALA A 161 0.11 -12.81 -4.34
N ILE A 162 0.49 -11.61 -3.88
CA ILE A 162 1.43 -11.42 -2.76
C ILE A 162 0.85 -11.98 -1.46
N GLY A 163 -0.44 -11.73 -1.20
CA GLY A 163 -1.14 -12.28 -0.03
C GLY A 163 -1.20 -13.80 -0.04
N LEU A 164 -1.54 -14.39 -1.19
CA LEU A 164 -1.54 -15.84 -1.39
C LEU A 164 -0.14 -16.44 -1.23
N ALA A 165 0.89 -15.80 -1.77
CA ALA A 165 2.28 -16.25 -1.61
C ALA A 165 2.68 -16.27 -0.12
N ALA A 166 2.36 -15.22 0.64
CA ALA A 166 2.62 -15.17 2.07
C ALA A 166 1.83 -16.25 2.83
N PHE A 167 0.57 -16.48 2.46
CA PHE A 167 -0.28 -17.53 3.04
C PHE A 167 0.31 -18.93 2.82
N PHE A 168 0.69 -19.28 1.58
CA PHE A 168 1.28 -20.58 1.28
C PHE A 168 2.64 -20.78 1.94
N VAL A 169 3.46 -19.72 2.04
CA VAL A 169 4.73 -19.76 2.79
C VAL A 169 4.46 -20.04 4.27
N ALA A 170 3.47 -19.37 4.87
CA ALA A 170 3.08 -19.64 6.25
C ALA A 170 2.64 -21.09 6.41
N GLN A 171 1.69 -21.56 5.58
CA GLN A 171 1.15 -22.92 5.65
C GLN A 171 2.24 -23.99 5.50
N TRP A 172 3.19 -23.80 4.58
CA TRP A 172 4.25 -24.78 4.33
C TRP A 172 5.30 -24.82 5.44
N LEU A 173 5.62 -23.68 6.06
CA LEU A 173 6.66 -23.59 7.09
C LEU A 173 6.12 -23.81 8.51
N PHE A 174 4.82 -23.60 8.74
CA PHE A 174 4.22 -23.70 10.08
C PHE A 174 4.44 -25.06 10.76
N PRO A 175 4.38 -26.23 10.07
CA PRO A 175 4.66 -27.53 10.67
C PRO A 175 6.06 -27.67 11.25
N SER A 176 7.05 -27.05 10.62
CA SER A 176 8.45 -27.20 11.00
C SER A 176 8.92 -26.12 11.96
N LEU A 177 8.40 -24.89 11.83
CA LEU A 177 8.94 -23.70 12.48
C LEU A 177 7.94 -23.01 13.42
N GLY A 178 6.69 -23.47 13.50
CA GLY A 178 5.66 -22.88 14.36
C GLY A 178 5.48 -21.37 14.13
N VAL A 179 5.51 -20.58 15.21
CA VAL A 179 5.33 -19.11 15.16
C VAL A 179 6.37 -18.41 14.28
N ILE A 180 7.60 -18.95 14.16
CA ILE A 180 8.65 -18.36 13.32
C ILE A 180 8.23 -18.35 11.83
N ALA A 181 7.41 -19.31 11.40
CA ALA A 181 6.86 -19.34 10.05
C ALA A 181 6.01 -18.09 9.72
N LEU A 182 5.27 -17.55 10.70
CA LEU A 182 4.47 -16.34 10.53
C LEU A 182 5.36 -15.11 10.32
N THR A 183 6.49 -15.04 11.03
CA THR A 183 7.49 -13.98 10.84
C THR A 183 8.12 -14.04 9.44
N ILE A 184 8.44 -15.25 8.95
CA ILE A 184 8.97 -15.44 7.59
C ILE A 184 7.92 -15.05 6.55
N ALA A 185 6.66 -15.45 6.73
CA ALA A 185 5.57 -15.06 5.84
C ALA A 185 5.34 -13.55 5.80
N ALA A 186 5.38 -12.88 6.97
CA ALA A 186 5.33 -11.42 7.05
C ALA A 186 6.50 -10.75 6.32
N PHE A 187 7.71 -11.30 6.45
CA PHE A 187 8.87 -10.81 5.71
C PHE A 187 8.68 -10.93 4.20
N VAL A 188 8.18 -12.06 3.71
CA VAL A 188 7.86 -12.26 2.28
C VAL A 188 6.82 -11.26 1.80
N LEU A 189 5.76 -11.02 2.59
CA LEU A 189 4.72 -10.04 2.27
C LEU A 189 5.32 -8.62 2.13
N ILE A 190 6.13 -8.19 3.10
CA ILE A 190 6.79 -6.88 3.08
C ILE A 190 7.75 -6.77 1.89
N LEU A 191 8.56 -7.80 1.65
CA LEU A 191 9.56 -7.81 0.58
C LEU A 191 8.89 -7.74 -0.80
N LEU A 192 7.90 -8.60 -1.09
CA LEU A 192 7.19 -8.59 -2.36
C LEU A 192 6.38 -7.29 -2.54
N GLY A 193 5.79 -6.77 -1.47
CA GLY A 193 5.13 -5.46 -1.48
C GLY A 193 6.09 -4.33 -1.86
N ALA A 194 7.27 -4.31 -1.26
CA ALA A 194 8.32 -3.33 -1.56
C ALA A 194 8.85 -3.49 -3.00
N LEU A 195 9.04 -4.71 -3.48
CA LEU A 195 9.45 -5.00 -4.86
C LEU A 195 8.43 -4.49 -5.88
N ARG A 196 7.14 -4.71 -5.62
CA ARG A 196 6.04 -4.16 -6.44
C ARG A 196 6.10 -2.64 -6.48
N ILE A 197 6.21 -1.98 -5.33
CA ILE A 197 6.30 -0.50 -5.27
C ILE A 197 7.55 -0.02 -6.01
N ALA A 198 8.69 -0.69 -5.83
CA ALA A 198 9.94 -0.35 -6.49
C ALA A 198 9.82 -0.45 -8.02
N ALA A 199 9.23 -1.54 -8.53
CA ALA A 199 9.03 -1.78 -9.96
C ALA A 199 8.24 -0.67 -10.67
N PHE A 200 7.28 -0.04 -9.96
CA PHE A 200 6.43 1.03 -10.48
C PHE A 200 6.85 2.44 -10.04
N SER A 201 7.96 2.58 -9.31
CA SER A 201 8.38 3.85 -8.70
C SER A 201 8.61 4.99 -9.70
N GLN A 202 9.08 4.68 -10.91
CA GLN A 202 9.36 5.68 -11.95
C GLN A 202 8.16 6.00 -12.85
N TRP A 203 7.01 5.32 -12.67
CA TRP A 203 5.85 5.53 -13.53
C TRP A 203 5.26 6.95 -13.37
N VAL A 204 5.08 7.38 -12.13
CA VAL A 204 4.52 8.71 -11.81
C VAL A 204 5.47 9.85 -12.20
N PRO A 205 6.78 9.83 -11.86
CA PRO A 205 7.73 10.83 -12.32
C PRO A 205 7.74 11.01 -13.84
N LEU A 206 7.70 9.90 -14.61
CA LEU A 206 7.68 9.96 -16.07
C LEU A 206 6.43 10.67 -16.61
N ILE A 207 5.25 10.44 -16.02
CA ILE A 207 4.00 11.11 -16.42
C ILE A 207 4.07 12.62 -16.16
N VAL A 208 4.62 13.01 -15.00
CA VAL A 208 4.58 14.40 -14.53
C VAL A 208 5.71 15.24 -15.14
N ILE A 209 6.95 14.72 -15.16
CA ILE A 209 8.14 15.44 -15.62
C ILE A 209 8.22 15.42 -17.15
N GLU A 210 8.17 14.24 -17.76
CA GLU A 210 8.32 14.10 -19.22
C GLU A 210 7.01 14.34 -19.98
N LYS A 211 5.88 14.53 -19.27
CA LYS A 211 4.54 14.78 -19.82
C LYS A 211 4.07 13.72 -20.84
N ILE A 212 4.65 12.52 -20.82
CA ILE A 212 4.27 11.43 -21.71
C ILE A 212 2.92 10.81 -21.30
N SER A 213 2.23 10.17 -22.26
CA SER A 213 0.97 9.48 -22.01
C SER A 213 1.13 8.36 -20.97
N VAL A 214 0.09 8.11 -20.16
CA VAL A 214 0.10 7.13 -19.06
C VAL A 214 0.56 5.73 -19.51
N ALA A 215 0.07 5.25 -20.65
CA ALA A 215 0.43 3.94 -21.20
C ALA A 215 1.91 3.88 -21.65
N LYS A 216 2.39 4.90 -22.36
CA LYS A 216 3.81 4.99 -22.74
C LYS A 216 4.73 5.08 -21.52
N ALA A 217 4.28 5.78 -20.48
CA ALA A 217 5.01 5.87 -19.21
C ALA A 217 5.13 4.52 -18.50
N PHE A 218 4.09 3.69 -18.58
CA PHE A 218 4.10 2.34 -18.01
C PHE A 218 5.18 1.44 -18.65
N CYS A 219 5.28 1.42 -19.98
CA CYS A 219 6.31 0.61 -20.64
C CYS A 219 7.72 1.16 -20.34
N ARG A 220 7.88 2.49 -20.29
CA ARG A 220 9.16 3.14 -20.04
C ARG A 220 9.58 3.06 -18.55
N SER A 221 8.63 2.88 -17.63
CA SER A 221 8.92 2.87 -16.18
C SER A 221 9.80 1.71 -15.78
N PHE A 222 9.66 0.53 -16.40
CA PHE A 222 10.52 -0.62 -16.08
C PHE A 222 11.98 -0.38 -16.45
N ALA A 223 12.23 0.17 -17.64
CA ALA A 223 13.57 0.50 -18.10
C ALA A 223 14.21 1.62 -17.25
N ALA A 224 13.44 2.65 -16.88
CA ALA A 224 13.91 3.71 -16.00
C ALA A 224 14.20 3.20 -14.58
N THR A 225 13.30 2.37 -14.04
CA THR A 225 13.41 1.79 -12.70
C THR A 225 14.65 0.90 -12.57
N ARG A 226 14.97 0.09 -13.60
CA ARG A 226 16.13 -0.82 -13.55
C ARG A 226 17.44 -0.11 -13.18
N LYS A 227 17.62 1.14 -13.59
CA LYS A 227 18.83 1.94 -13.31
C LYS A 227 18.94 2.36 -11.83
N VAL A 228 17.81 2.54 -11.15
CA VAL A 228 17.74 3.06 -9.78
C VAL A 228 17.26 2.01 -8.77
N PHE A 229 16.87 0.82 -9.22
CA PHE A 229 16.14 -0.19 -8.46
C PHE A 229 16.80 -0.54 -7.13
N PHE A 230 18.09 -0.92 -7.14
CA PHE A 230 18.83 -1.28 -5.92
C PHE A 230 19.04 -0.11 -4.96
N ARG A 231 18.98 1.14 -5.47
CA ARG A 231 19.13 2.35 -4.65
C ARG A 231 17.82 2.71 -3.94
N ILE A 232 16.68 2.48 -4.58
CA ILE A 232 15.34 2.80 -4.02
C ILE A 232 14.77 1.67 -3.16
N LEU A 233 15.11 0.41 -3.47
CA LEU A 233 14.50 -0.77 -2.83
C LEU A 233 14.67 -0.77 -1.30
N PRO A 234 15.84 -0.44 -0.71
CA PRO A 234 15.97 -0.39 0.75
C PRO A 234 15.06 0.67 1.39
N SER A 235 14.87 1.82 0.73
CA SER A 235 13.99 2.90 1.23
C SER A 235 12.52 2.48 1.20
N LEU A 236 12.10 1.79 0.12
CA LEU A 236 10.74 1.29 -0.03
C LEU A 236 10.46 0.07 0.85
N PHE A 237 11.46 -0.78 1.07
CA PHE A 237 11.39 -1.88 2.02
C PHE A 237 11.21 -1.35 3.44
N THR A 238 12.02 -0.37 3.85
CA THR A 238 11.89 0.29 5.16
C THR A 238 10.50 0.90 5.33
N LEU A 239 10.01 1.64 4.33
CA LEU A 239 8.67 2.23 4.35
C LEU A 239 7.57 1.15 4.49
N SER A 240 7.68 0.05 3.73
CA SER A 240 6.72 -1.06 3.76
C SER A 240 6.74 -1.80 5.10
N ALA A 241 7.94 -2.00 5.68
CA ALA A 241 8.11 -2.63 6.99
C ALA A 241 7.53 -1.75 8.11
N THR A 242 7.79 -0.44 8.08
CA THR A 242 7.21 0.50 9.04
C THR A 242 5.69 0.54 8.92
N MET A 243 5.16 0.57 7.70
CA MET A 243 3.72 0.54 7.46
C MET A 243 3.09 -0.76 8.00
N PHE A 244 3.71 -1.91 7.73
CA PHE A 244 3.24 -3.20 8.23
C PHE A 244 3.25 -3.24 9.76
N ALA A 245 4.36 -2.83 10.40
CA ALA A 245 4.49 -2.81 11.85
C ALA A 245 3.45 -1.89 12.52
N LEU A 246 3.23 -0.69 11.96
CA LEU A 246 2.21 0.23 12.48
C LEU A 246 0.81 -0.34 12.29
N PHE A 247 0.53 -0.94 11.13
CA PHE A 247 -0.78 -1.54 10.85
C PHE A 247 -1.09 -2.67 11.84
N THR A 248 -0.17 -3.64 12.01
CA THR A 248 -0.40 -4.79 12.90
C THR A 248 -0.50 -4.40 14.38
N THR A 249 0.25 -3.40 14.83
CA THR A 249 0.26 -2.98 16.25
C THR A 249 -0.89 -2.04 16.62
N THR A 250 -1.37 -1.21 15.68
CA THR A 250 -2.34 -0.14 15.98
C THR A 250 -3.75 -0.41 15.47
N MET A 251 -3.94 -1.35 14.53
CA MET A 251 -5.25 -1.60 13.94
C MET A 251 -6.32 -1.95 14.98
N ILE A 252 -6.02 -2.87 15.91
CA ILE A 252 -6.94 -3.29 16.96
C ILE A 252 -7.04 -2.20 18.04
N THR A 253 -5.91 -1.74 18.54
CA THR A 253 -5.82 -0.80 19.67
C THR A 253 -6.51 0.55 19.39
N THR A 254 -6.48 1.01 18.14
CA THR A 254 -6.98 2.33 17.75
C THR A 254 -8.26 2.28 16.92
N PHE A 255 -8.90 1.10 16.84
CA PHE A 255 -10.08 0.87 15.99
C PHE A 255 -9.86 1.35 14.54
N GLY A 256 -8.64 1.18 14.02
CA GLY A 256 -8.28 1.56 12.65
C GLY A 256 -8.01 3.06 12.39
N VAL A 257 -8.10 3.93 13.40
CA VAL A 257 -7.86 5.38 13.23
C VAL A 257 -6.41 5.67 12.84
N VAL A 258 -5.42 5.08 13.53
CA VAL A 258 -4.01 5.35 13.24
C VAL A 258 -3.58 4.87 11.84
N PRO A 259 -3.93 3.65 11.40
CA PRO A 259 -3.71 3.22 10.03
C PRO A 259 -4.27 4.21 9.00
N LEU A 260 -5.49 4.71 9.20
CA LEU A 260 -6.14 5.68 8.31
C LEU A 260 -5.33 6.98 8.16
N LEU A 261 -4.66 7.44 9.23
CA LEU A 261 -3.78 8.60 9.18
C LEU A 261 -2.46 8.33 8.45
N ILE A 262 -1.93 7.11 8.58
CA ILE A 262 -0.62 6.72 8.02
C ILE A 262 -0.69 6.52 6.50
N PHE A 263 -1.80 5.99 5.97
CA PHE A 263 -1.96 5.70 4.53
C PHE A 263 -1.63 6.90 3.62
N PRO A 264 -2.19 8.11 3.84
CA PRO A 264 -1.84 9.32 3.08
C PRO A 264 -0.36 9.68 3.12
N ALA A 265 0.27 9.55 4.29
CA ALA A 265 1.68 9.83 4.46
C ALA A 265 2.53 8.84 3.66
N CYS A 266 2.20 7.55 3.69
CA CYS A 266 2.86 6.53 2.88
C CYS A 266 2.71 6.76 1.37
N LEU A 267 1.54 7.22 0.90
CA LEU A 267 1.34 7.59 -0.50
C LEU A 267 2.28 8.73 -0.90
N LEU A 268 2.32 9.82 -0.11
CA LEU A 268 3.19 10.95 -0.40
C LEU A 268 4.67 10.59 -0.31
N LEU A 269 5.08 9.79 0.68
CA LEU A 269 6.47 9.30 0.77
C LEU A 269 6.87 8.46 -0.45
N THR A 270 5.96 7.61 -0.94
CA THR A 270 6.23 6.79 -2.13
C THR A 270 6.44 7.67 -3.36
N ILE A 271 5.58 8.69 -3.53
CA ILE A 271 5.71 9.69 -4.61
C ILE A 271 7.04 10.44 -4.47
N ASN A 272 7.36 10.95 -3.28
CA ASN A 272 8.58 11.70 -3.02
C ASN A 272 9.84 10.85 -3.26
N ILE A 273 9.87 9.59 -2.83
CA ILE A 273 10.98 8.66 -3.11
C ILE A 273 11.16 8.48 -4.62
N GLY A 274 10.07 8.31 -5.37
CA GLY A 274 10.10 8.21 -6.83
C GLY A 274 10.69 9.45 -7.50
N PHE A 275 10.27 10.65 -7.07
CA PHE A 275 10.82 11.91 -7.58
C PHE A 275 12.28 12.12 -7.21
N VAL A 276 12.67 11.97 -5.94
CA VAL A 276 14.07 12.13 -5.52
C VAL A 276 14.97 11.18 -6.29
N ALA A 277 14.55 9.92 -6.47
CA ALA A 277 15.30 8.95 -7.27
C ALA A 277 15.45 9.37 -8.74
N TYR A 278 14.41 9.97 -9.34
CA TYR A 278 14.45 10.49 -10.71
C TYR A 278 15.41 11.69 -10.83
N PHE A 279 15.29 12.67 -9.94
CA PHE A 279 16.16 13.86 -9.92
C PHE A 279 17.64 13.48 -9.71
N GLU A 280 17.93 12.59 -8.75
CA GLU A 280 19.30 12.09 -8.51
C GLU A 280 19.84 11.28 -9.71
N ASN A 281 19.00 10.52 -10.40
CA ASN A 281 19.44 9.76 -11.59
C ASN A 281 19.75 10.65 -12.79
N HIS A 282 19.04 11.78 -12.92
CA HIS A 282 19.22 12.75 -13.99
C HIS A 282 20.12 13.93 -13.59
N GLN A 283 20.76 13.88 -12.41
CA GLN A 283 21.63 14.95 -11.87
C GLN A 283 20.96 16.33 -11.85
N MET A 284 19.64 16.35 -11.64
CA MET A 284 18.86 17.58 -11.63
C MET A 284 18.86 18.21 -10.23
N LYS A 285 18.94 19.54 -10.17
CA LYS A 285 18.79 20.29 -8.92
C LYS A 285 17.32 20.28 -8.50
N PHE A 286 17.05 20.18 -7.20
CA PHE A 286 15.68 20.28 -6.67
C PHE A 286 15.61 20.98 -5.31
N TYR A 287 14.50 21.66 -5.08
CA TYR A 287 14.17 22.28 -3.81
C TYR A 287 13.62 21.24 -2.82
N LEU A 288 14.22 21.16 -1.63
CA LEU A 288 13.64 20.44 -0.48
C LEU A 288 12.67 21.34 0.29
N ASP A 289 13.04 22.62 0.42
CA ASP A 289 12.26 23.66 1.07
C ASP A 289 12.62 25.03 0.46
N GLU A 290 11.93 26.09 0.88
CA GLU A 290 12.18 27.46 0.39
C GLU A 290 13.65 27.88 0.53
N ASN A 291 14.35 27.34 1.55
CA ASN A 291 15.74 27.68 1.87
C ASN A 291 16.77 26.59 1.55
N ASN A 292 16.34 25.39 1.12
CA ASN A 292 17.24 24.24 0.95
C ASN A 292 17.17 23.69 -0.48
N ILE A 293 18.26 23.85 -1.23
CA ILE A 293 18.42 23.34 -2.60
C ILE A 293 19.43 22.20 -2.60
N VAL A 294 19.05 21.04 -3.14
CA VAL A 294 19.98 19.94 -3.38
C VAL A 294 20.62 20.14 -4.75
N THR A 295 21.91 20.40 -4.74
CA THR A 295 22.76 20.50 -5.93
C THR A 295 23.67 19.29 -6.03
N HIS A 296 23.66 18.63 -7.18
CA HIS A 296 24.74 17.72 -7.56
C HIS A 296 25.86 18.55 -8.18
N THR A 297 26.94 18.78 -7.44
CA THR A 297 28.18 19.31 -8.02
C THR A 297 28.77 18.23 -8.91
N LEU A 298 29.02 18.57 -10.18
CA LEU A 298 29.85 17.75 -11.07
C LEU A 298 31.18 17.53 -10.36
N GLN A 299 31.50 16.28 -10.03
CA GLN A 299 32.89 15.92 -9.77
C GLN A 299 33.56 15.88 -11.13
N GLU A 300 34.29 16.96 -11.44
CA GLU A 300 35.30 16.99 -12.51
C GLU A 300 36.46 16.03 -12.19
#